data_AF-A0A2V4TS13-F1
#
_entry.id   AF-A0A2V4TS13-F1
#
_cell.length_a   1.000
_cell.length_b   1.000
_cell.length_c   1.000
_cell.angle_alpha   90.00
_cell.angle_beta   90.00
_cell.angle_gamma   90.00
#
_symmetry.space_group_name_H-M   'P 1'
#
loop_
_entity.id
_entity.type
_entity.pdbx_description
1 polymer ?
#
loop_
_entity_poly.entity_id
_entity_poly.type
_entity_poly.pdbx_seq_one_letter_code
_entity_poly.pdbx_strand_id
1 'polypeptide(L)'
;MIIEGSVVLLTGANGGIGRAFVKTLLDRRAAKIYLGVRNPASVQDLIASSDRLAAVELDLARPEQIAATAKTATDITLLINNAGLAAFTGVLSASDTTGARTEMEVNYFGVLALSQALRDTRHFARAEPSSTFSRFSHISRCPSLERTRRRKRRHCISPGPCGPN
;
A
#
# COMPACT_ATOMS: atom_id res chain seq x y z
N MET A 1 -10.58 -11.50 9.12
CA MET A 1 -10.66 -10.03 8.95
C MET A 1 -11.94 -9.69 8.24
N ILE A 2 -12.83 -8.94 8.89
CA ILE A 2 -14.13 -8.52 8.34
C ILE A 2 -13.93 -7.13 7.74
N ILE A 3 -14.14 -7.00 6.42
CA ILE A 3 -14.04 -5.71 5.68
C ILE A 3 -15.41 -5.04 5.59
N GLU A 4 -16.47 -5.83 5.55
CA GLU A 4 -17.83 -5.33 5.43
C GLU A 4 -18.14 -4.38 6.59
N GLY A 5 -18.62 -3.18 6.26
CA GLY A 5 -18.92 -2.14 7.25
C GLY A 5 -17.70 -1.41 7.83
N SER A 6 -16.47 -1.77 7.45
CA SER A 6 -15.27 -1.11 7.97
C SER A 6 -15.06 0.29 7.36
N VAL A 7 -14.46 1.18 8.16
CA VAL A 7 -13.94 2.48 7.71
C VAL A 7 -12.43 2.37 7.61
N VAL A 8 -11.91 2.49 6.39
CA VAL A 8 -10.52 2.17 6.07
C VAL A 8 -9.73 3.45 5.81
N LEU A 9 -8.55 3.59 6.39
CA LEU A 9 -7.52 4.51 5.88
C LEU A 9 -6.50 3.73 5.07
N LEU A 10 -6.42 4.01 3.77
CA LEU A 10 -5.44 3.44 2.86
C LEU A 10 -4.40 4.50 2.51
N THR A 11 -3.15 4.29 2.91
CA THR A 11 -2.04 5.18 2.52
C THR A 11 -1.50 4.80 1.14
N GLY A 12 -1.07 5.77 0.34
CA GLY A 12 -0.51 5.53 -1.00
C GLY A 12 -1.55 5.02 -2.01
N ALA A 13 -2.80 5.50 -1.89
CA ALA A 13 -3.93 4.99 -2.68
C ALA A 13 -3.81 5.22 -4.19
N ASN A 14 -3.00 6.19 -4.63
CA ASN A 14 -2.79 6.50 -6.05
C ASN A 14 -1.84 5.54 -6.79
N GLY A 15 -1.07 4.71 -6.07
CA GLY A 15 -0.19 3.72 -6.67
C GLY A 15 -0.95 2.52 -7.28
N GLY A 16 -0.29 1.73 -8.12
CA GLY A 16 -0.93 0.58 -8.79
C GLY A 16 -1.54 -0.44 -7.81
N ILE A 17 -0.84 -0.74 -6.72
CA ILE A 17 -1.35 -1.62 -5.64
C ILE A 17 -2.44 -0.90 -4.83
N GLY A 18 -2.28 0.40 -4.57
CA GLY A 18 -3.29 1.21 -3.87
C GLY A 18 -4.63 1.20 -4.60
N ARG A 19 -4.64 1.43 -5.92
CA ARG A 19 -5.84 1.38 -6.76
C ARG A 19 -6.52 0.00 -6.73
N ALA A 20 -5.73 -1.08 -6.71
CA ALA A 20 -6.27 -2.43 -6.57
C ALA A 20 -6.89 -2.68 -5.19
N PHE A 21 -6.31 -2.13 -4.12
CA PHE A 21 -6.91 -2.14 -2.79
C PHE A 21 -8.24 -1.39 -2.77
N VAL A 22 -8.30 -0.17 -3.33
CA VAL A 22 -9.54 0.61 -3.40
C VAL A 22 -10.67 -0.21 -4.04
N LYS A 23 -10.41 -0.81 -5.20
CA LYS A 23 -11.38 -1.68 -5.87
C LYS A 23 -11.82 -2.83 -4.96
N THR A 24 -10.86 -3.53 -4.35
CA THR A 24 -11.15 -4.69 -3.50
C THR A 24 -11.95 -4.31 -2.25
N LEU A 25 -11.65 -3.17 -1.62
CA LEU A 25 -12.34 -2.68 -0.44
C LEU A 25 -13.80 -2.31 -0.75
N LEU A 26 -14.05 -1.69 -1.92
CA LEU A 26 -15.39 -1.43 -2.42
C LEU A 26 -16.15 -2.73 -2.67
N ASP A 27 -15.53 -3.68 -3.40
CA ASP A 27 -16.13 -5.00 -3.70
C ASP A 27 -16.49 -5.76 -2.42
N ARG A 28 -15.71 -5.57 -1.35
CA ARG A 28 -15.90 -6.19 -0.03
C ARG A 28 -16.81 -5.38 0.91
N ARG A 29 -17.51 -4.37 0.39
CA ARG A 29 -18.49 -3.55 1.12
C ARG A 29 -17.91 -2.82 2.33
N ALA A 30 -16.69 -2.28 2.22
CA ALA A 30 -16.25 -1.24 3.15
C ALA A 30 -17.27 -0.09 3.17
N ALA A 31 -17.54 0.45 4.35
CA ALA A 31 -18.49 1.54 4.54
C ALA A 31 -17.92 2.85 3.99
N LYS A 32 -16.64 3.10 4.24
CA LYS A 32 -15.93 4.31 3.82
C LYS A 32 -14.43 4.03 3.67
N ILE A 33 -13.79 4.68 2.71
CA ILE A 33 -12.36 4.54 2.46
C ILE A 33 -11.74 5.94 2.33
N TYR A 34 -10.89 6.29 3.28
CA TYR A 34 -10.00 7.43 3.18
C TYR A 34 -8.79 7.08 2.31
N LEU A 35 -8.59 7.86 1.24
CA LEU A 35 -7.51 7.74 0.29
C LEU A 35 -6.37 8.69 0.69
N GLY A 36 -5.44 8.18 1.50
CA GLY A 36 -4.26 8.94 1.92
C GLY A 36 -3.26 9.08 0.78
N VAL A 37 -3.09 10.31 0.27
CA VAL A 37 -2.18 10.63 -0.83
C VAL A 37 -1.53 12.00 -0.62
N ARG A 38 -0.31 12.18 -1.14
CA ARG A 38 0.38 13.48 -1.07
C ARG A 38 -0.31 14.58 -1.88
N ASN A 39 -1.00 14.22 -2.95
CA ASN A 39 -1.75 15.15 -3.79
C ASN A 39 -3.18 14.61 -3.98
N PRO A 40 -4.20 15.19 -3.32
CA PRO A 40 -5.59 14.78 -3.48
C PRO A 40 -6.10 14.81 -4.92
N ALA A 41 -5.54 15.68 -5.79
CA ALA A 41 -5.91 15.73 -7.20
C ALA A 41 -5.58 14.43 -7.94
N SER A 42 -4.62 13.62 -7.44
CA SER A 42 -4.18 12.37 -8.09
C SER A 42 -5.16 11.20 -7.98
N VAL A 43 -6.25 11.36 -7.22
CA VAL A 43 -7.28 10.34 -7.00
C VAL A 43 -8.69 10.85 -7.30
N GLN A 44 -8.83 11.97 -8.01
CA GLN A 44 -10.14 12.53 -8.38
C GLN A 44 -10.97 11.57 -9.21
N ASP A 45 -10.32 10.81 -10.09
CA ASP A 45 -10.96 9.75 -10.87
C ASP A 45 -11.53 8.64 -9.98
N LEU A 46 -10.85 8.32 -8.87
CA LEU A 46 -11.36 7.36 -7.89
C LEU A 46 -12.54 7.96 -7.12
N ILE A 47 -12.43 9.19 -6.62
CA ILE A 47 -13.53 9.83 -5.86
C ILE A 47 -14.81 9.94 -6.70
N ALA A 48 -14.67 10.23 -8.00
CA ALA A 48 -15.80 10.27 -8.91
C ALA A 48 -16.50 8.91 -9.10
N SER A 49 -15.83 7.80 -8.77
CA SER A 49 -16.38 6.45 -8.97
C SER A 49 -17.27 5.96 -7.82
N SER A 50 -17.22 6.58 -6.64
CA SER A 50 -17.99 6.13 -5.47
C SER A 50 -18.04 7.20 -4.38
N ASP A 51 -19.22 7.39 -3.80
CA ASP A 51 -19.49 8.28 -2.65
C ASP A 51 -18.82 7.82 -1.34
N ARG A 52 -18.35 6.56 -1.30
CA ARG A 52 -17.65 5.99 -0.15
C ARG A 52 -16.17 6.38 -0.09
N LEU A 53 -15.66 7.05 -1.11
CA LEU A 53 -14.25 7.41 -1.24
C LEU A 53 -14.02 8.88 -0.86
N ALA A 54 -13.08 9.13 0.05
CA ALA A 54 -12.71 10.48 0.46
C ALA A 54 -11.19 10.66 0.41
N ALA A 55 -10.69 11.66 -0.31
CA ALA A 55 -9.25 11.95 -0.31
C ALA A 55 -8.81 12.65 0.98
N VAL A 56 -7.63 12.27 1.46
CA VAL A 56 -6.94 12.93 2.57
C VAL A 56 -5.52 13.23 2.13
N GLU A 57 -5.10 14.48 2.31
CA GLU A 57 -3.71 14.86 2.07
C GLU A 57 -2.83 14.25 3.17
N LEU A 58 -1.94 13.34 2.77
CA LEU A 58 -1.09 12.59 3.68
C LEU A 58 0.27 12.28 3.05
N ASP A 59 1.29 12.97 3.56
CA ASP A 59 2.70 12.64 3.43
C ASP A 59 3.22 12.08 4.76
N LEU A 60 3.71 10.84 4.72
CA LEU A 60 4.23 10.17 5.91
C LEU A 60 5.54 10.77 6.45
N ALA A 61 6.21 11.62 5.66
CA ALA A 61 7.37 12.38 6.11
C ALA A 61 7.00 13.69 6.83
N ARG A 62 5.70 14.01 6.94
CA ARG A 62 5.19 15.29 7.46
C ARG A 62 4.33 15.08 8.72
N PRO A 63 4.87 15.29 9.93
CA PRO A 63 4.14 15.07 11.18
C PRO A 63 2.84 15.87 11.30
N GLU A 64 2.80 17.08 10.73
CA GLU A 64 1.62 17.93 10.71
C GLU A 64 0.47 17.34 9.88
N GLN A 65 0.77 16.65 8.78
CA GLN A 65 -0.23 16.00 7.95
C GLN A 65 -0.74 14.70 8.58
N ILE A 66 0.12 13.99 9.30
CA ILE A 66 -0.27 12.84 10.12
C ILE A 66 -1.26 13.28 11.22
N ALA A 67 -0.93 14.34 11.95
CA ALA A 67 -1.79 14.88 13.00
C ALA A 67 -3.13 15.39 12.45
N ALA A 68 -3.12 16.05 11.29
CA ALA A 68 -4.34 16.48 10.62
C ALA A 68 -5.21 15.29 10.21
N THR A 69 -4.60 14.24 9.63
CA THR A 69 -5.29 13.01 9.22
C THR A 69 -5.98 12.34 10.41
N ALA A 70 -5.32 12.25 11.57
CA ALA A 70 -5.92 11.67 12.78
C ALA A 70 -7.12 12.47 13.31
N LYS A 71 -7.16 13.79 13.07
CA LYS A 71 -8.30 14.65 13.40
C LYS A 71 -9.45 14.53 12.39
N THR A 72 -9.14 14.26 11.12
CA THR A 72 -10.15 14.09 10.07
C THR A 72 -10.80 12.71 10.13
N ALA A 73 -10.01 11.67 10.31
CA ALA A 73 -10.43 10.29 10.15
C ALA A 73 -10.64 9.60 11.51
N THR A 74 -11.52 10.18 12.33
CA THR A 74 -11.78 9.74 13.72
C THR A 74 -12.62 8.46 13.81
N ASP A 75 -13.28 8.09 12.72
CA ASP A 75 -14.15 6.93 12.53
C ASP A 75 -13.43 5.70 11.98
N ILE A 76 -12.10 5.75 11.77
CA ILE A 76 -11.32 4.64 11.23
C ILE A 76 -11.44 3.40 12.11
N THR A 77 -11.64 2.25 11.46
CA THR A 77 -11.59 0.91 12.06
C THR A 77 -10.49 0.03 11.48
N LEU A 78 -9.92 0.39 10.33
CA LEU A 78 -8.88 -0.38 9.64
C LEU A 78 -7.83 0.54 9.00
N LEU A 79 -6.55 0.30 9.32
CA LEU A 79 -5.41 1.01 8.72
C LEU A 79 -4.66 0.10 7.74
N ILE A 80 -4.46 0.57 6.51
CA ILE A 80 -3.63 -0.09 5.50
C ILE A 80 -2.44 0.80 5.17
N ASN A 81 -1.29 0.46 5.76
CA ASN A 81 0.00 1.10 5.52
C ASN A 81 0.58 0.58 4.19
N ASN A 82 0.19 1.21 3.09
CA ASN A 82 0.62 0.83 1.75
C ASN A 82 1.55 1.87 1.09
N ALA A 83 1.53 3.14 1.55
CA ALA A 83 2.50 4.13 1.11
C ALA A 83 3.93 3.64 1.38
N GLY A 84 4.78 3.77 0.37
CA GLY A 84 6.19 3.45 0.51
C GLY A 84 7.03 4.15 -0.53
N LEU A 85 8.23 4.52 -0.15
CA LEU A 85 9.25 5.13 -0.99
C LEU A 85 10.39 4.12 -1.19
N ALA A 86 10.91 4.06 -2.40
CA ALA A 86 12.13 3.34 -2.72
C ALA A 86 13.09 4.32 -3.41
N ALA A 87 14.25 4.54 -2.81
CA ALA A 87 15.35 5.33 -3.34
C ALA A 87 16.08 4.59 -4.47
N PHE A 88 15.90 3.26 -4.57
CA PHE A 88 16.49 2.41 -5.61
C PHE A 88 18.03 2.49 -5.71
N THR A 89 18.69 2.86 -4.62
CA THR A 89 20.15 2.87 -4.51
C THR A 89 20.62 1.61 -3.77
N GLY A 90 21.55 0.86 -4.37
CA GLY A 90 22.16 -0.30 -3.71
C GLY A 90 23.14 0.11 -2.61
N VAL A 91 23.27 -0.74 -1.59
CA VAL A 91 24.08 -0.49 -0.37
C VAL A 91 25.51 -0.04 -0.67
N LEU A 92 26.15 -0.64 -1.68
CA LEU A 92 27.54 -0.32 -2.07
C LEU A 92 27.63 0.75 -3.16
N SER A 93 26.51 1.06 -3.83
CA SER A 93 26.46 1.99 -4.97
C SER A 93 25.98 3.39 -4.60
N ALA A 94 25.43 3.57 -3.40
CA ALA A 94 24.96 4.86 -2.94
C ALA A 94 26.15 5.77 -2.63
N SER A 95 26.09 7.02 -3.11
CA SER A 95 27.11 8.04 -2.81
C SER A 95 27.06 8.53 -1.37
N ASP A 96 25.89 8.44 -0.73
CA ASP A 96 25.66 8.83 0.66
C ASP A 96 24.48 8.04 1.27
N THR A 97 24.05 8.41 2.48
CA THR A 97 22.92 7.78 3.19
C THR A 97 21.58 8.49 2.99
N THR A 98 21.53 9.54 2.18
CA THR A 98 20.36 10.43 2.06
C THR A 98 19.12 9.65 1.61
N GLY A 99 19.26 8.82 0.56
CA GLY A 99 18.17 7.99 0.05
C GLY A 99 17.65 6.98 1.08
N ALA A 100 18.56 6.30 1.78
CA ALA A 100 18.20 5.34 2.83
C ALA A 100 17.49 6.04 4.01
N ARG A 101 17.95 7.23 4.41
CA ARG A 101 17.26 8.03 5.44
C ARG A 101 15.85 8.40 5.00
N THR A 102 15.67 8.89 3.77
CA THR A 102 14.34 9.21 3.23
C THR A 102 13.43 7.98 3.18
N GLU A 103 13.94 6.81 2.79
CA GLU A 103 13.17 5.56 2.87
C GLU A 103 12.75 5.26 4.31
N MET A 104 13.63 5.44 5.28
CA MET A 104 13.29 5.18 6.69
C MET A 104 12.26 6.16 7.25
N GLU A 105 12.36 7.44 6.90
CA GLU A 105 11.37 8.45 7.29
C GLU A 105 9.98 8.07 6.82
N VAL A 106 9.82 7.61 5.58
CA VAL A 106 8.50 7.26 5.02
C VAL A 106 8.04 5.86 5.46
N ASN A 107 8.88 4.84 5.24
CA ASN A 107 8.46 3.44 5.33
C ASN A 107 8.39 2.91 6.77
N TYR A 108 9.04 3.59 7.72
CA TYR A 108 9.08 3.15 9.11
C TYR A 108 8.62 4.23 10.07
N PHE A 109 9.30 5.37 10.14
CA PHE A 109 8.96 6.40 11.12
C PHE A 109 7.58 7.00 10.86
N GLY A 110 7.26 7.31 9.61
CA GLY A 110 5.94 7.81 9.23
C GLY A 110 4.83 6.80 9.46
N VAL A 111 5.06 5.52 9.15
CA VAL A 111 4.11 4.43 9.43
C VAL A 111 3.86 4.30 10.94
N LEU A 112 4.92 4.33 11.75
CA LEU A 112 4.84 4.26 13.21
C LEU A 112 4.09 5.48 13.77
N ALA A 113 4.44 6.68 13.33
CA ALA A 113 3.84 7.93 13.78
C ALA A 113 2.34 7.99 13.43
N LEU A 114 1.96 7.59 12.22
CA LEU A 114 0.54 7.51 11.84
C LEU A 114 -0.22 6.49 12.69
N SER A 115 0.35 5.31 12.89
CA SER A 115 -0.28 4.26 13.71
C SER A 115 -0.45 4.72 15.16
N GLN A 116 0.52 5.47 15.71
CA GLN A 116 0.43 6.07 17.04
C GLN A 116 -0.62 7.19 17.09
N ALA A 117 -0.66 8.09 16.11
CA ALA A 117 -1.63 9.18 16.06
C ALA A 117 -3.08 8.67 15.96
N LEU A 118 -3.29 7.52 15.30
CA LEU A 118 -4.60 6.91 15.15
C LEU A 118 -5.01 6.04 16.34
N ARG A 119 -4.05 5.58 17.17
CA ARG A 119 -4.30 4.72 18.33
C ARG A 119 -5.41 5.23 19.22
N ASP A 120 -5.43 6.54 19.45
CA ASP A 120 -6.34 7.18 20.40
C ASP A 120 -7.68 7.59 19.77
N THR A 121 -7.89 7.31 18.48
CA THR A 121 -9.19 7.53 17.85
C THR A 121 -10.21 6.51 18.37
N ARG A 122 -11.42 7.00 18.69
CA ARG A 122 -12.45 6.25 19.44
C ARG A 122 -12.78 4.88 18.86
N HIS A 123 -12.77 4.76 17.53
CA HIS A 123 -13.14 3.55 16.81
C HIS A 123 -11.94 2.61 16.59
N PHE A 124 -10.74 3.15 16.40
CA PHE A 124 -9.52 2.36 16.20
C PHE A 124 -9.00 1.77 17.51
N ALA A 125 -9.14 2.48 18.64
CA ALA A 125 -8.75 1.99 19.97
C ALA A 125 -9.53 0.73 20.41
N ARG A 126 -10.74 0.54 19.85
CA ARG A 126 -11.60 -0.63 20.12
C ARG A 126 -11.45 -1.73 19.09
N ALA A 127 -10.69 -1.49 18.02
CA ALA A 127 -10.48 -2.46 16.96
C ALA A 127 -9.41 -3.47 17.40
N GLU A 128 -9.60 -4.75 17.04
CA GLU A 128 -8.67 -5.82 17.37
C GLU A 128 -7.25 -5.53 16.82
N PRO A 129 -6.16 -6.05 17.44
CA PRO A 129 -4.78 -5.83 17.00
C PRO A 129 -4.51 -6.15 15.51
N SER A 130 -5.35 -6.98 14.90
CA SER A 130 -5.33 -7.32 13.47
C SER A 130 -5.77 -6.20 12.51
N SER A 131 -6.11 -5.01 13.02
CA SER A 131 -6.68 -3.91 12.23
C SER A 131 -5.64 -3.01 11.55
N THR A 132 -4.39 -3.46 11.49
CA THR A 132 -3.30 -2.82 10.75
C THR A 132 -2.68 -3.79 9.76
N PHE A 133 -2.67 -3.44 8.47
CA PHE A 133 -1.97 -4.18 7.41
C PHE A 133 -0.85 -3.33 6.85
N SER A 134 0.40 -3.81 6.93
CA SER A 134 1.57 -3.10 6.41
C SER A 134 2.18 -3.82 5.22
N ARG A 135 2.37 -3.10 4.12
CA ARG A 135 3.15 -3.60 2.97
C ARG A 135 4.61 -3.18 3.12
N PHE A 136 5.52 -4.13 3.20
CA PHE A 136 6.96 -3.86 3.09
C PHE A 136 7.36 -3.68 1.61
N SER A 137 8.11 -2.62 1.31
CA SER A 137 8.46 -2.16 -0.05
C SER A 137 9.48 -3.04 -0.78
N HIS A 138 10.03 -4.08 -0.15
CA HIS A 138 11.02 -4.95 -0.77
C HIS A 138 10.40 -6.16 -1.49
N ILE A 139 9.70 -5.91 -2.60
CA ILE A 139 9.68 -6.88 -3.70
C ILE A 139 10.85 -6.49 -4.59
N SER A 140 12.06 -6.83 -4.14
CA SER A 140 13.20 -6.93 -5.03
C SER A 140 12.74 -7.79 -6.20
N ARG A 141 12.83 -7.28 -7.43
CA ARG A 141 12.72 -8.13 -8.63
C ARG A 141 13.76 -9.23 -8.46
N CYS A 142 13.35 -10.39 -7.96
CA CYS A 142 14.22 -11.52 -7.79
C CYS A 142 14.51 -12.04 -9.21
N PRO A 143 15.75 -11.93 -9.72
CA PRO A 143 16.06 -12.36 -11.09
C PRO A 143 15.84 -13.87 -11.30
N SER A 144 15.69 -14.63 -10.21
CA SER A 144 15.41 -16.07 -10.22
C SER A 144 14.03 -16.43 -10.80
N LEU A 145 13.05 -15.53 -10.72
CA LEU A 145 11.68 -15.73 -11.23
C LEU A 145 11.57 -15.54 -12.76
N GLU A 146 12.43 -14.74 -13.37
CA GLU A 146 12.55 -14.66 -14.84
C GLU A 146 13.28 -15.89 -15.42
N ARG A 147 14.23 -16.45 -14.67
CA ARG A 147 14.95 -17.67 -15.07
C ARG A 147 14.05 -18.90 -15.05
N THR A 148 13.10 -19.00 -14.12
CA THR A 148 12.09 -20.08 -14.09
C THR A 148 11.04 -19.94 -15.20
N ARG A 149 10.65 -18.72 -15.60
CA ARG A 149 9.78 -18.51 -16.78
C ARG A 149 10.48 -18.90 -18.10
N ARG A 150 11.78 -18.62 -18.26
CA ARG A 150 12.56 -19.10 -19.42
C ARG A 150 12.81 -20.61 -19.41
N ARG A 151 12.98 -21.25 -18.24
CA ARG A 151 13.18 -22.70 -18.13
C ARG A 151 11.89 -23.49 -18.40
N LYS A 152 10.73 -23.03 -17.91
CA LYS A 152 9.43 -23.65 -18.24
C LYS A 152 9.06 -23.52 -19.72
N ARG A 153 9.39 -22.40 -20.39
CA ARG A 153 9.17 -22.27 -21.85
C ARG A 153 10.04 -23.19 -22.71
N ARG A 154 11.21 -23.65 -22.22
CA ARG A 154 12.06 -24.62 -22.93
C ARG A 154 11.68 -26.07 -22.69
N HIS A 155 10.82 -26.36 -21.70
CA HIS A 155 10.40 -27.71 -21.35
C HIS A 155 8.99 -28.07 -21.86
N CYS A 156 8.32 -27.17 -22.58
CA CYS A 156 7.03 -27.43 -23.22
C CYS A 156 7.14 -27.69 -24.74
N ILE A 157 8.32 -28.03 -25.25
CA ILE A 157 8.48 -28.59 -26.59
C ILE A 157 9.02 -30.01 -26.42
N SER A 158 8.15 -30.95 -26.11
CA SER A 158 8.40 -32.38 -26.32
C SER A 158 8.02 -32.72 -27.77
N PRO A 159 8.88 -33.37 -28.56
CA PRO A 159 8.57 -33.80 -29.92
C PRO A 159 7.59 -34.99 -29.87
N GLY A 160 6.52 -34.92 -30.65
CA GLY A 160 5.63 -36.07 -30.89
C GLY A 160 6.32 -37.16 -31.74
N PRO A 161 5.82 -38.40 -31.72
CA PRO A 161 6.51 -39.54 -32.34
C PRO A 161 6.38 -39.50 -33.86
N CYS A 162 7.50 -39.75 -34.56
CA CYS A 162 7.51 -40.09 -35.98
C CYS A 162 6.95 -41.51 -36.16
N GLY A 163 5.93 -41.66 -37.01
CA GLY A 163 5.41 -42.96 -37.44
C GLY A 163 6.25 -43.57 -38.59
N PRO A 164 6.24 -44.90 -38.78
CA PRO A 164 7.10 -45.56 -39.77
C PRO A 164 6.41 -45.71 -41.14
N ASN A 165 7.21 -45.58 -42.20
CA ASN A 165 7.10 -46.42 -43.41
C ASN A 165 8.08 -47.57 -43.24
#